data_AF-A0A0N4XHM0-F1
#
_entry.id   AF-A0A0N4XHM0-F1
#
_cell.length_a   1.000
_cell.length_b   1.000
_cell.length_c   1.000
_cell.angle_alpha   90.00
_cell.angle_beta   90.00
_cell.angle_gamma   90.00
#
_symmetry.space_group_name_H-M   'P 1'
#
loop_
_entity.id
_entity.type
_entity.pdbx_description
1 polymer ?
#
loop_
_entity_poly.entity_id
_entity_poly.type
_entity_poly.pdbx_seq_one_letter_code
_entity_poly.pdbx_strand_id
1 'polypeptide(L)'
;MAIEYEGQQLQQGDRLELVEADLLKEGDWESVVSGCDYVLHLASPFPIVSDASCIDIAVNGTLNVLRAASKQPSVKKVVLTSSCAAVNGSSGPYD
;
A
#
# COMPACT_ATOMS: atom_id res chain seq x y z
N MET A 1 -15.18 19.77 2.04
CA MET A 1 -14.25 20.01 3.16
C MET A 1 -12.92 19.42 2.72
N ALA A 2 -12.07 20.26 2.13
CA ALA A 2 -10.74 19.84 1.70
C ALA A 2 -9.86 19.83 2.95
N ILE A 3 -9.25 18.70 3.26
CA ILE A 3 -8.22 18.64 4.29
C ILE A 3 -6.92 19.02 3.57
N GLU A 4 -6.51 20.27 3.73
CA GLU A 4 -5.14 20.67 3.40
C GLU A 4 -4.24 20.07 4.48
N TYR A 5 -3.42 19.09 4.08
CA TYR A 5 -2.42 18.49 4.95
C TYR A 5 -1.15 19.34 4.83
N GLU A 6 -0.84 20.14 5.85
CA GLU A 6 0.49 20.76 5.96
C GLU A 6 1.49 19.65 6.29
N GLY A 7 2.18 19.14 5.26
CA GLY A 7 3.25 18.16 5.42
C GLY A 7 4.38 18.74 6.27
N GLN A 8 4.61 18.15 7.45
CA GLN A 8 5.73 18.52 8.30
C GLN A 8 7.05 18.17 7.59
N GLN A 9 7.96 19.13 7.44
CA GLN A 9 9.25 18.93 6.79
C GLN A 9 10.11 17.99 7.65
N LEU A 10 10.22 16.72 7.24
CA LEU A 10 11.05 15.72 7.91
C LEU A 10 12.52 16.12 7.79
N GLN A 11 13.29 16.04 8.89
CA GLN A 11 14.74 16.27 8.82
C GLN A 11 15.38 15.16 7.98
N GLN A 12 15.81 15.52 6.77
CA GLN A 12 16.40 14.59 5.82
C GLN A 12 17.85 14.30 6.23
N GLY A 13 18.11 13.08 6.68
CA GLY A 13 19.43 12.46 6.52
C GLY A 13 19.43 11.61 5.25
N ASP A 14 20.60 11.22 4.75
CA ASP A 14 20.81 10.43 3.51
C ASP A 14 20.15 9.02 3.50
N ARG A 15 19.29 8.72 4.49
CA ARG A 15 18.63 7.42 4.69
C ARG A 15 17.11 7.46 4.47
N LEU A 16 16.55 8.58 4.01
CA LEU A 16 15.12 8.73 3.74
C LEU A 16 14.91 9.43 2.39
N GLU A 17 14.19 8.75 1.51
CA GLU A 17 13.68 9.28 0.25
C GLU A 17 12.16 9.22 0.29
N LEU A 18 11.50 10.30 -0.13
CA LEU A 18 10.06 10.37 -0.28
C LEU A 18 9.73 10.37 -1.77
N VAL A 19 8.83 9.49 -2.16
CA VAL A 19 8.36 9.35 -3.55
C VAL A 19 6.84 9.46 -3.57
N GLU A 20 6.30 10.15 -4.57
CA GLU A 20 4.86 10.21 -4.82
C GLU A 20 4.44 9.02 -5.68
N ALA A 21 3.36 8.33 -5.29
CA ALA A 21 2.78 7.23 -6.05
C ALA A 21 1.30 7.09 -5.73
N ASP A 22 0.50 6.78 -6.75
CA ASP A 22 -0.90 6.38 -6.57
C ASP A 22 -0.99 4.85 -6.49
N LEU A 23 -1.62 4.35 -5.43
CA LEU A 23 -1.85 2.94 -5.18
C LEU A 23 -2.56 2.22 -6.33
N LEU A 24 -3.45 2.91 -7.04
CA LEU A 24 -4.21 2.33 -8.15
C LEU A 24 -3.54 2.50 -9.51
N LYS A 25 -2.49 3.33 -9.61
CA LYS A 25 -1.77 3.57 -10.86
C LYS A 25 -0.59 2.61 -10.97
N GLU A 26 -0.79 1.50 -11.67
CA GLU A 26 0.22 0.44 -11.84
C GLU A 26 1.60 0.97 -12.28
N GLY A 27 1.62 1.96 -13.19
CA GLY A 27 2.86 2.53 -13.73
C GLY A 27 3.73 3.27 -12.72
N ASP A 28 3.21 3.65 -11.55
CA ASP A 28 4.00 4.33 -10.53
C ASP A 28 4.92 3.36 -9.76
N TRP A 29 4.61 2.06 -9.74
CA TRP A 29 5.22 1.14 -8.77
C TRP A 29 6.55 0.53 -9.21
N GLU A 30 6.83 0.43 -10.51
CA GLU A 30 8.09 -0.17 -10.99
C GLU A 30 9.32 0.66 -10.60
N SER A 31 9.23 1.99 -10.68
CA SER A 31 10.31 2.88 -10.22
C SER A 31 10.41 2.93 -8.70
N VAL A 32 9.27 2.97 -8.00
CA VAL A 32 9.21 3.05 -6.53
C VAL A 32 9.90 1.87 -5.85
N VAL A 33 9.75 0.66 -6.38
CA VAL A 33 10.37 -0.55 -5.79
C VAL A 33 11.74 -0.87 -6.38
N SER A 34 12.22 -0.09 -7.36
CA SER A 34 13.52 -0.30 -8.00
C SER A 34 14.65 -0.13 -6.98
N GLY A 35 15.60 -1.06 -6.98
CA GLY A 35 16.74 -1.05 -6.06
C GLY A 35 16.39 -1.40 -4.60
N CYS A 36 15.13 -1.65 -4.27
CA CYS A 36 14.73 -2.10 -2.94
C CYS A 36 15.12 -3.56 -2.72
N ASP A 37 15.67 -3.87 -1.53
CA ASP A 37 15.86 -5.25 -1.07
C ASP A 37 14.58 -5.86 -0.46
N TYR A 38 13.75 -5.01 0.15
CA TYR A 38 12.57 -5.40 0.91
C TYR A 38 11.44 -4.40 0.68
N VAL A 39 10.21 -4.88 0.64
CA VAL A 39 9.01 -4.03 0.55
C VAL A 39 8.12 -4.31 1.76
N LEU A 40 7.77 -3.26 2.50
CA LEU A 40 6.77 -3.31 3.56
C LEU A 40 5.51 -2.63 3.03
N HIS A 41 4.48 -3.41 2.71
CA HIS A 41 3.23 -2.87 2.21
C HIS A 41 2.27 -2.59 3.36
N LEU A 42 2.19 -1.32 3.75
CA LEU A 42 1.30 -0.81 4.81
C LEU A 42 0.08 -0.08 4.25
N ALA A 43 0.07 0.26 2.96
CA ALA A 43 -1.02 1.01 2.34
C ALA A 43 -2.29 0.16 2.28
N SER A 44 -3.36 0.60 2.94
CA SER A 44 -4.66 -0.05 2.90
C SER A 44 -5.76 0.99 3.06
N PRO A 45 -6.87 0.93 2.29
CA PRO A 45 -8.01 1.81 2.51
C PRO A 45 -8.65 1.50 3.87
N PHE A 46 -8.71 2.52 4.73
CA PHE A 46 -9.32 2.37 6.06
C PHE A 46 -10.23 3.57 6.39
N PRO A 47 -11.34 3.75 5.64
CA PRO A 47 -12.30 4.80 5.94
C PRO A 47 -13.12 4.47 7.21
N ILE A 48 -13.71 5.48 7.83
CA ILE A 48 -14.61 5.32 8.98
C ILE A 48 -15.83 4.47 8.62
N VAL A 49 -16.35 4.65 7.40
CA VAL A 49 -17.43 3.84 6.81
C VAL A 49 -16.89 3.19 5.56
N SER A 50 -16.81 1.86 5.56
CA SER A 50 -16.34 1.08 4.41
C SER A 50 -17.50 0.71 3.49
N ASP A 51 -17.21 0.63 2.20
CA ASP A 51 -18.08 0.04 1.19
C ASP A 51 -17.31 -1.02 0.38
N ALA A 52 -17.96 -1.61 -0.62
CA ALA A 52 -17.35 -2.63 -1.47
C ALA A 52 -16.09 -2.13 -2.20
N SER A 53 -15.99 -0.82 -2.49
CA SER A 53 -14.83 -0.24 -3.18
C SER A 53 -13.55 -0.33 -2.33
N CYS A 54 -13.67 -0.39 -1.00
CA CYS A 54 -12.53 -0.58 -0.12
C CYS A 54 -11.81 -1.91 -0.40
N ILE A 55 -12.57 -2.97 -0.69
CA ILE A 55 -12.01 -4.28 -1.04
C ILE A 55 -11.28 -4.17 -2.38
N ASP A 56 -11.92 -3.55 -3.39
CA ASP A 56 -11.32 -3.38 -4.71
C ASP A 56 -10.01 -2.57 -4.65
N ILE A 57 -9.98 -1.49 -3.87
CA ILE A 57 -8.77 -0.67 -3.68
C ILE A 57 -7.68 -1.46 -2.97
N ALA A 58 -8.01 -2.16 -1.89
CA ALA A 58 -7.04 -2.97 -1.14
C ALA A 58 -6.44 -4.08 -2.02
N VAL A 59 -7.28 -4.79 -2.77
CA VAL A 59 -6.86 -5.91 -3.64
C VAL A 59 -6.04 -5.40 -4.81
N ASN A 60 -6.57 -4.44 -5.59
CA ASN A 60 -5.87 -3.96 -6.78
C ASN A 60 -4.59 -3.21 -6.43
N GLY A 61 -4.62 -2.41 -5.36
CA GLY A 61 -3.45 -1.72 -4.82
C GLY A 61 -2.34 -2.68 -4.39
N THR A 62 -2.69 -3.71 -3.61
CA THR A 62 -1.73 -4.74 -3.20
C THR A 62 -1.15 -5.47 -4.43
N LEU A 63 -1.99 -5.81 -5.41
CA LEU A 63 -1.55 -6.50 -6.63
C LEU A 63 -0.59 -5.64 -7.47
N ASN A 64 -0.79 -4.33 -7.56
CA ASN A 64 0.13 -3.42 -8.26
C ASN A 64 1.53 -3.47 -7.64
N VAL A 65 1.61 -3.37 -6.31
CA VAL A 65 2.88 -3.45 -5.58
C VAL A 65 3.53 -4.83 -5.74
N LEU A 66 2.77 -5.90 -5.58
CA LEU A 66 3.29 -7.27 -5.71
C LEU A 66 3.79 -7.57 -7.13
N ARG A 67 3.07 -7.11 -8.17
CA ARG A 67 3.51 -7.26 -9.57
C ARG A 67 4.81 -6.51 -9.81
N ALA A 68 4.91 -5.25 -9.40
CA ALA A 68 6.13 -4.47 -9.54
C ALA A 68 7.31 -5.11 -8.79
N ALA A 69 7.10 -5.51 -7.54
CA ALA A 69 8.11 -6.19 -6.72
C ALA A 69 8.57 -7.50 -7.35
N SER A 70 7.64 -8.30 -7.91
CA SER A 70 7.97 -9.59 -8.55
C SER A 70 8.84 -9.45 -9.80
N LYS A 71 8.80 -8.29 -10.46
CA LYS A 71 9.64 -7.97 -11.62
C LYS A 71 11.02 -7.47 -11.23
N GLN A 72 11.26 -7.09 -9.96
CA GLN A 72 12.55 -6.56 -9.53
C GLN A 72 13.45 -7.62 -8.89
N PRO A 73 14.60 -7.96 -9.52
CA PRO A 73 15.52 -8.97 -8.98
C PRO A 73 16.12 -8.63 -7.62
N SER A 74 16.17 -7.35 -7.25
CA SER A 74 16.69 -6.91 -5.95
C SER A 74 15.75 -7.25 -4.79
N VAL A 75 14.43 -7.35 -5.04
CA VAL A 75 13.45 -7.55 -3.98
C VAL A 75 13.48 -9.00 -3.51
N LYS A 76 13.90 -9.20 -2.26
CA LYS A 76 14.05 -10.52 -1.63
C LYS A 76 12.80 -10.96 -0.89
N LYS A 77 12.00 -10.01 -0.40
CA LYS A 77 10.77 -10.29 0.37
C LYS A 77 9.83 -9.10 0.36
N VAL A 78 8.55 -9.40 0.24
CA VAL A 78 7.45 -8.46 0.50
C VAL A 78 6.77 -8.87 1.80
N VAL A 79 6.59 -7.91 2.71
CA VAL A 79 5.79 -8.06 3.93
C VAL A 79 4.49 -7.33 3.72
N LEU A 80 3.38 -8.06 3.68
CA LEU A 80 2.03 -7.52 3.64
C LEU A 80 1.48 -7.45 5.07
N THR A 81 1.11 -6.27 5.55
CA THR A 81 0.52 -6.12 6.88
C THR A 81 -1.00 -6.28 6.79
N SER A 82 -1.54 -7.24 7.53
CA SER A 82 -3.00 -7.41 7.70
C SER A 82 -3.45 -6.94 9.09
N SER A 83 -4.76 -6.83 9.29
CA SER A 83 -5.40 -6.42 10.54
C SER A 83 -6.34 -7.51 11.05
N CYS A 84 -6.58 -7.58 12.36
CA CYS A 84 -7.63 -8.43 12.91
C CYS A 84 -9.02 -8.06 12.34
N ALA A 85 -9.23 -6.81 11.91
CA ALA A 85 -10.45 -6.38 11.24
C ALA A 85 -10.72 -7.12 9.92
N ALA A 86 -9.68 -7.66 9.26
CA ALA A 86 -9.84 -8.42 8.03
C ALA A 86 -10.52 -9.79 8.25
N VAL A 87 -10.55 -10.29 9.48
CA VAL A 87 -11.11 -11.60 9.84
C VAL A 87 -12.16 -11.53 10.95
N ASN A 88 -12.19 -10.45 11.74
CA ASN A 88 -13.18 -10.21 12.78
C ASN A 88 -14.46 -9.61 12.17
N GLY A 89 -15.11 -10.35 11.29
CA GLY A 89 -16.43 -10.07 10.75
C GLY A 89 -17.30 -11.32 10.93
N SER A 90 -18.34 -11.20 11.74
CA SER A 90 -19.36 -12.23 12.00
C SER A 90 -19.92 -12.80 10.71
N SER A 91 -19.99 -14.14 10.62
CA SER A 91 -20.75 -14.96 9.65
C SER A 91 -21.41 -14.16 8.52
N GLY A 92 -20.68 -13.98 7.42
CA GLY A 92 -21.25 -13.48 6.17
C GLY A 92 -22.19 -14.52 5.55
N PRO A 93 -22.94 -14.18 4.48
CA PRO A 93 -23.90 -15.09 3.84
C PRO A 93 -23.25 -16.29 3.10
N TYR A 94 -21.97 -16.54 3.35
CA TYR A 94 -21.16 -17.61 2.76
C TYR A 94 -20.63 -18.60 3.81
N ASP A 95 -21.06 -18.49 5.07
CA ASP A 95 -21.08 -19.61 6.03
C ASP A 95 -22.28 -20.53 5.79
#